data_AF-A0A2A4N707-F1
#
_entry.id   AF-A0A2A4N707-F1
#
_cell.length_a   1.000
_cell.length_b   1.000
_cell.length_c   1.000
_cell.angle_alpha   90.00
_cell.angle_beta   90.00
_cell.angle_gamma   90.00
#
_symmetry.space_group_name_H-M   'P 1'
#
loop_
_entity.id
_entity.type
_entity.pdbx_description
1 polymer ?
#
loop_
_entity_poly.entity_id
_entity_poly.type
_entity_poly.pdbx_seq_one_letter_code
_entity_poly.pdbx_strand_id
1 'polypeptide(L)'
;MMDSDARPQKIAKADLDRLNTVGWLSKRDPAFRAAVLKHAMLRHYKEGEAIYLYGDTADGLFAVLAGSIKMTVPADDGQEFVAHRA
;
A
#
# COMPACT_ATOMS: atom_id res chain seq x y z
N MET A 1 -7.67 18.83 -2.86
CA MET A 1 -7.91 18.48 -4.28
C MET A 1 -6.55 18.41 -4.96
N MET A 2 -5.88 17.26 -4.85
CA MET A 2 -4.68 16.93 -5.60
C MET A 2 -4.96 15.56 -6.21
N ASP A 3 -5.29 15.56 -7.49
CA ASP A 3 -5.53 14.37 -8.28
C ASP A 3 -4.25 13.54 -8.34
N SER A 4 -4.15 12.54 -7.47
CA SER A 4 -3.22 11.44 -7.64
C SER A 4 -3.65 10.70 -8.91
N ASP A 5 -2.90 10.88 -10.00
CA ASP A 5 -3.07 10.21 -11.30
C ASP A 5 -2.68 8.70 -11.22
N ALA A 6 -2.68 8.15 -10.00
CA ALA A 6 -2.53 6.74 -9.70
C ALA A 6 -3.77 5.99 -10.17
N ARG A 7 -3.87 5.77 -11.48
CA ARG A 7 -4.96 5.03 -12.10
C ARG A 7 -5.01 3.61 -11.53
N PRO A 8 -6.12 3.19 -10.90
CA PRO A 8 -6.26 1.84 -10.40
C PRO A 8 -6.27 0.86 -11.57
N GLN A 9 -5.41 -0.16 -11.47
CA GLN A 9 -5.27 -1.22 -12.45
C GLN A 9 -5.55 -2.57 -11.81
N LYS A 10 -5.97 -3.54 -12.63
CA LYS A 10 -6.06 -4.94 -12.19
C LYS A 10 -4.66 -5.47 -11.91
N ILE A 11 -4.53 -6.24 -10.83
CA ILE A 11 -3.28 -6.90 -10.47
C ILE A 11 -2.96 -7.96 -11.52
N ALA A 12 -1.75 -7.96 -12.07
CA ALA A 12 -1.31 -8.95 -13.04
C ALA A 12 -1.12 -10.32 -12.37
N LYS A 13 -1.22 -11.41 -13.15
CA LYS A 13 -1.07 -12.78 -12.63
C LYS A 13 0.25 -12.99 -11.88
N ALA A 14 1.36 -12.47 -12.41
CA ALA A 14 2.67 -12.57 -11.77
C ALA A 14 2.71 -11.92 -10.37
N ASP A 15 2.04 -10.77 -10.20
CA ASP A 15 1.95 -10.09 -8.91
C ASP A 15 1.03 -10.82 -7.93
N LEU A 16 -0.07 -11.42 -8.44
CA LEU A 16 -0.94 -12.29 -7.64
C LEU A 16 -0.18 -13.52 -7.11
N ASP A 17 0.65 -14.14 -7.95
CA ASP A 17 1.47 -15.29 -7.55
C ASP A 17 2.47 -14.88 -6.46
N ARG A 18 3.06 -13.68 -6.56
CA ARG A 18 3.96 -13.13 -5.54
C ARG A 18 3.24 -12.83 -4.22
N LEU A 19 2.06 -12.21 -4.26
CA LEU A 19 1.25 -11.94 -3.07
C LEU A 19 0.81 -13.22 -2.33
N ASN A 20 0.66 -14.32 -3.07
CA ASN A 20 0.31 -15.62 -2.50
C ASN A 20 1.50 -16.38 -1.90
N THR A 21 2.74 -16.01 -2.25
CA THR A 21 3.94 -16.75 -1.85
C THR A 21 4.82 -15.99 -0.87
N VAL A 22 4.77 -14.66 -0.85
CA VAL A 22 5.69 -13.82 -0.08
C VAL A 22 4.95 -12.92 0.92
N GLY A 23 5.62 -12.57 2.03
CA GLY A 23 5.13 -11.60 2.99
C GLY A 23 4.14 -12.14 4.01
N TRP A 24 3.41 -11.24 4.66
CA TRP A 24 2.47 -11.60 5.73
C TRP A 24 1.16 -12.20 5.17
N LEU A 25 0.75 -11.76 3.98
CA LEU A 25 -0.51 -12.18 3.34
C LEU A 25 -0.46 -13.66 2.97
N SER A 26 0.67 -14.17 2.46
CA SER A 26 0.84 -15.58 2.11
C SER A 26 0.66 -16.55 3.29
N LYS A 27 0.87 -16.07 4.52
CA LYS A 27 0.71 -16.81 5.78
C LYS A 27 -0.72 -16.72 6.35
N ARG A 28 -1.67 -16.15 5.61
CA ARG A 28 -3.08 -16.07 6.02
C ARG A 28 -3.89 -17.21 5.38
N ASP A 29 -5.09 -17.41 5.91
CA ASP A 29 -6.02 -18.41 5.39
C ASP A 29 -6.28 -18.23 3.88
N PRO A 30 -6.35 -19.31 3.07
CA PRO A 30 -6.63 -19.22 1.64
C PRO A 30 -7.90 -18.42 1.28
N ALA A 31 -8.98 -18.58 2.05
CA ALA A 31 -10.24 -17.86 1.80
C ALA A 31 -10.08 -16.37 2.10
N PHE A 32 -9.35 -16.02 3.16
CA PHE A 32 -9.03 -14.62 3.47
C PHE A 32 -8.19 -13.98 2.36
N ARG A 33 -7.14 -14.68 1.89
CA ARG A 33 -6.30 -14.20 0.77
C ARG A 33 -7.13 -13.94 -0.48
N ALA A 34 -7.99 -14.90 -0.85
CA ALA A 34 -8.87 -14.76 -2.01
C ALA A 34 -9.82 -13.56 -1.87
N ALA A 35 -10.38 -13.34 -0.67
CA ALA A 35 -11.25 -12.20 -0.41
C ALA A 35 -10.50 -10.86 -0.56
N VAL A 36 -9.31 -10.72 0.03
CA VAL A 36 -8.49 -9.51 -0.09
C VAL A 36 -8.11 -9.25 -1.55
N LEU A 37 -7.59 -10.26 -2.26
CA LEU A 37 -7.15 -10.13 -3.66
C LEU A 37 -8.29 -9.82 -4.63
N LYS A 38 -9.52 -10.25 -4.33
CA LYS A 38 -10.71 -9.94 -5.13
C LYS A 38 -11.07 -8.45 -5.11
N HIS A 39 -10.78 -7.77 -4.00
CA HIS A 39 -11.11 -6.35 -3.81
C HIS A 39 -9.89 -5.42 -3.97
N ALA A 40 -8.68 -5.97 -4.03
CA ALA A 40 -7.46 -5.20 -4.19
C ALA A 40 -7.30 -4.63 -5.61
N MET A 41 -6.74 -3.43 -5.69
CA MET A 41 -6.39 -2.76 -6.94
C MET A 41 -4.93 -2.34 -6.90
N LEU A 42 -4.21 -2.55 -8.01
CA LEU A 42 -2.85 -2.08 -8.18
C LEU A 42 -2.86 -0.58 -8.46
N ARG A 43 -2.07 0.19 -7.71
CA ARG A 43 -1.86 1.61 -7.95
C ARG A 43 -0.37 1.87 -8.11
N HIS A 44 -0.04 2.72 -9.08
CA HIS A 44 1.33 3.16 -9.31
C HIS A 44 1.44 4.63 -8.88
N TYR A 45 2.48 4.92 -8.11
CA TYR A 45 2.77 6.25 -7.61
C TYR A 45 4.13 6.70 -8.14
N LYS A 46 4.24 7.99 -8.47
CA LYS A 46 5.53 8.60 -8.83
C LYS A 46 6.32 8.92 -7.56
N GLU A 47 7.63 9.14 -7.73
CA GLU A 47 8.46 9.65 -6.64
C GLU A 47 7.90 10.97 -6.10
N GLY A 48 7.78 11.07 -4.77
CA GLY A 48 7.22 12.25 -4.09
C GLY A 48 5.69 12.31 -4.06
N GLU A 49 4.99 11.34 -4.66
CA GLU A 49 3.52 11.30 -4.62
C GLU A 49 3.03 10.74 -3.27
N ALA A 50 2.11 11.47 -2.63
CA ALA A 50 1.56 11.07 -1.35
C ALA A 50 0.53 9.92 -1.53
N ILE A 51 0.80 8.78 -0.90
CA ILE A 51 -0.12 7.62 -0.89
C ILE A 51 -1.25 7.84 0.13
N TYR A 52 -0.91 8.42 1.27
CA TYR A 52 -1.82 8.71 2.38
C TYR A 52 -1.29 9.93 3.15
N LEU A 53 -2.16 10.85 3.54
CA LEU A 53 -1.82 11.99 4.38
C LEU A 53 -2.38 11.77 5.79
N TYR A 54 -1.59 12.16 6.79
CA TYR A 54 -2.03 12.09 8.18
C TYR A 54 -3.27 12.96 8.41
N GLY A 55 -4.35 12.36 8.91
CA GLY A 55 -5.65 13.01 9.08
C GLY A 55 -6.66 12.70 7.97
N ASP A 56 -6.24 12.08 6.87
CA ASP A 56 -7.19 11.53 5.89
C ASP A 56 -7.95 10.36 6.52
N THR A 57 -9.22 10.23 6.15
CA THR A 57 -10.07 9.11 6.56
C THR A 57 -9.36 7.80 6.24
N ALA A 58 -9.36 6.86 7.19
CA ALA A 58 -8.72 5.56 6.98
C ALA A 58 -9.42 4.82 5.82
N ASP A 59 -8.78 4.80 4.65
CA ASP A 59 -9.39 4.36 3.39
C ASP A 59 -9.05 2.89 3.05
N GLY A 60 -8.34 2.20 3.94
CA GLY A 60 -8.14 0.76 3.86
C GLY A 60 -6.69 0.30 4.03
N LEU A 61 -6.43 -0.91 3.54
CA LEU A 61 -5.15 -1.60 3.64
C LEU A 61 -4.35 -1.44 2.36
N PHE A 62 -3.12 -0.95 2.48
CA PHE A 62 -2.17 -0.84 1.38
C PHE A 62 -1.07 -1.89 1.50
N ALA A 63 -0.65 -2.44 0.36
CA ALA A 63 0.47 -3.35 0.27
C ALA A 63 1.45 -2.84 -0.79
N VAL A 64 2.73 -2.72 -0.42
CA VAL A 64 3.80 -2.33 -1.35
C VAL A 64 4.30 -3.57 -2.07
N LEU A 65 4.08 -3.64 -3.38
CA LEU A 65 4.53 -4.75 -4.24
C LEU A 65 5.98 -4.60 -4.69
N ALA A 66 6.38 -3.36 -4.97
CA ALA A 66 7.71 -3.00 -5.42
C ALA A 66 8.03 -1.55 -5.03
N GLY A 67 9.31 -1.26 -4.82
CA GLY A 67 9.80 0.04 -4.37
C GLY A 67 9.77 0.20 -2.86
N SER A 68 9.98 1.44 -2.41
CA SER A 68 10.04 1.83 -1.01
C SER A 68 9.10 2.99 -0.74
N ILE A 69 8.45 3.01 0.42
CA ILE A 69 7.63 4.14 0.86
C ILE A 69 8.31 4.87 2.01
N LYS A 70 8.23 6.21 2.03
CA LYS A 70 8.59 7.02 3.20
C LYS A 70 7.29 7.30 3.96
N MET A 71 7.17 6.75 5.17
CA MET A 71 6.06 7.07 6.06
C MET A 71 6.53 8.11 7.08
N THR A 72 5.90 9.29 7.06
CA THR A 72 6.11 10.37 8.04
C THR A 72 4.86 10.52 8.88
N VAL A 73 4.96 10.26 10.18
CA VAL A 73 3.90 10.58 11.13
C VAL A 73 4.31 11.88 11.82
N PRO A 74 3.51 12.96 11.75
CA PRO A 74 3.77 14.15 12.54
C PRO A 74 3.56 13.77 14.02
N ALA A 75 4.63 13.82 14.81
CA ALA A 75 4.48 13.78 16.26
C ALA A 75 3.92 15.12 16.75
N ASP A 76 3.15 15.10 17.85
CA ASP A 76 2.55 16.29 18.47
C ASP A 76 3.58 17.36 18.93
N ASP A 77 4.89 17.07 18.79
CA ASP A 77 6.01 17.96 19.10
C ASP A 77 6.64 18.65 17.87
N GLY A 78 6.10 18.41 16.66
CA GLY A 78 6.62 18.97 15.41
C GLY A 78 7.80 18.20 14.80
N GLN A 79 8.18 17.03 15.32
CA GLN A 79 9.22 16.20 14.71
C GLN A 79 8.66 15.15 13.74
N GLU A 80 9.25 15.07 12.54
CA GLU A 80 9.01 14.01 11.57
C GLU A 80 9.69 12.71 12.02
N PHE A 81 8.92 11.64 12.25
CA PHE A 81 9.47 10.30 12.41
C PHE A 81 9.34 9.50 11.10
N VAL A 82 10.48 9.03 10.57
CA VAL A 82 10.51 8.06 9.47
C VAL A 82 10.36 6.66 10.06
N ALA A 83 9.16 6.09 9.95
CA ALA A 83 8.83 4.84 10.64
C ALA A 83 9.47 3.58 10.01
N HIS A 84 9.80 3.60 8.72
CA HIS A 84 10.49 2.48 8.06
C HIS A 84 11.04 2.90 6.68
N ARG A 85 12.23 2.43 6.31
CA ARG A 85 12.76 2.45 4.93
C ARG A 85 13.33 1.06 4.62
N ALA A 86 12.69 0.33 3.71
CA ALA A 86 13.12 -0.95 3.18
C ALA A 86 13.13 -0.90 1.65
#